data_AF-A0A1H9FBC6-F1
#
_entry.id   AF-A0A1H9FBC6-F1
#
_cell.length_a   1.000
_cell.length_b   1.000
_cell.length_c   1.000
_cell.angle_alpha   90.00
_cell.angle_beta   90.00
_cell.angle_gamma   90.00
#
_symmetry.space_group_name_H-M   'P 1'
#
loop_
_entity.id
_entity.type
_entity.pdbx_description
1 polymer ?
#
loop_
_entity_poly.entity_id
_entity_poly.type
_entity_poly.pdbx_seq_one_letter_code
_entity_poly.pdbx_strand_id
1 'polypeptide(L)'
;MKKSIETIWKEGFLKNDPLVAPKLNNLYSQKSIDIVDKFRRMYKINRVAILAFAFIILPLSFLVKIPYMGIGMFVLFNILAAIAQKFSRSLNKLDKTESSYQYLISFDNWVKEMVSTNTKLSRFLYPYVFITMTGGFWFGSIGGDIPGNTFLNHFIERFPDSYLVLGFPLILLVVAFTIISLLAYFGGQIGNFDLNLVYGRILKKLDEMLADMDELTA
;
A
#
# COMPACT_ATOMS: atom_id res chain seq x y z
N MET A 1 -40.03 -33.20 43.08
CA MET A 1 -39.11 -32.19 43.67
C MET A 1 -38.05 -31.84 42.65
N LYS A 2 -37.86 -30.55 42.34
CA LYS A 2 -36.78 -30.07 41.46
C LYS A 2 -35.43 -30.40 42.10
N LYS A 3 -34.46 -30.90 41.32
CA LYS A 3 -33.10 -31.22 41.80
C LYS A 3 -32.50 -30.00 42.52
N SER A 4 -31.82 -30.22 43.64
CA SER A 4 -31.15 -29.12 44.37
C SER A 4 -29.99 -28.59 43.55
N ILE A 5 -29.64 -27.32 43.74
CA ILE A 5 -28.49 -26.68 43.07
C ILE A 5 -27.21 -27.48 43.34
N GLU A 6 -27.06 -28.04 44.53
CA GLU A 6 -25.92 -28.88 44.90
C GLU A 6 -25.87 -30.19 44.09
N THR A 7 -27.03 -30.81 43.83
CA THR A 7 -27.12 -32.01 42.98
C THR A 7 -26.74 -31.68 41.53
N ILE A 8 -27.14 -30.52 41.02
CA ILE A 8 -26.79 -30.05 39.68
C ILE A 8 -25.27 -29.80 39.57
N TRP A 9 -24.66 -29.19 40.58
CA TRP A 9 -23.22 -28.92 40.62
C TRP A 9 -22.40 -30.21 40.72
N LYS A 10 -22.79 -31.15 41.58
CA LYS A 10 -22.09 -32.43 41.71
C LYS A 10 -22.21 -33.27 40.44
N GLU A 11 -23.40 -33.34 39.83
CA GLU A 11 -23.61 -34.07 38.57
C GLU A 11 -22.87 -33.41 37.38
N GLY A 12 -22.74 -32.09 37.38
CA GLY A 12 -22.03 -31.33 36.33
C GLY A 12 -20.50 -31.50 36.38
N PHE A 13 -19.91 -31.62 37.58
CA PHE A 13 -18.47 -31.83 37.75
C PHE A 13 -18.04 -33.31 37.72
N LEU A 14 -18.92 -34.24 38.12
CA LEU A 14 -18.62 -35.68 38.14
C LEU A 14 -18.87 -36.37 36.79
N LYS A 15 -19.59 -35.73 35.86
CA LYS A 15 -19.62 -36.18 34.46
C LYS A 15 -18.32 -35.82 33.78
N ASN A 16 -17.32 -36.67 34.00
CA ASN A 16 -16.20 -36.88 33.10
C ASN A 16 -16.70 -37.49 31.78
N ASP A 17 -17.61 -36.81 31.07
CA ASP A 17 -17.48 -36.85 29.61
C ASP A 17 -16.07 -36.32 29.37
N PRO A 18 -15.19 -37.03 28.62
CA PRO A 18 -13.90 -36.48 28.31
C PRO A 18 -14.20 -35.09 27.77
N LEU A 19 -13.68 -34.06 28.44
CA LEU A 19 -13.55 -32.74 27.86
C LEU A 19 -12.71 -32.99 26.62
N VAL A 20 -13.37 -33.35 25.52
CA VAL A 20 -12.84 -33.23 24.17
C VAL A 20 -12.77 -31.74 24.05
N ALA A 21 -11.68 -31.17 24.56
CA ALA A 21 -11.38 -29.76 24.50
C ALA A 21 -11.71 -29.38 23.06
N PRO A 22 -12.66 -28.45 22.82
CA PRO A 22 -13.09 -28.14 21.48
C PRO A 22 -11.84 -27.79 20.69
N LYS A 23 -11.57 -28.58 19.63
CA LYS A 23 -10.28 -28.69 18.95
C LYS A 23 -9.59 -27.32 18.86
N LEU A 24 -8.63 -27.01 19.73
CA LEU A 24 -7.83 -25.77 19.70
C LEU A 24 -7.31 -25.50 18.28
N ASN A 25 -6.96 -26.57 17.56
CA ASN A 25 -6.55 -26.56 16.17
C ASN A 25 -7.56 -25.89 15.20
N ASN A 26 -8.87 -26.03 15.42
CA ASN A 26 -9.90 -25.40 14.60
C ASN A 26 -9.94 -23.87 14.82
N LEU A 27 -9.64 -23.39 16.03
CA LEU A 27 -9.59 -21.95 16.32
C LEU A 27 -8.38 -21.28 15.66
N TYR A 28 -7.20 -21.91 15.69
CA TYR A 28 -6.01 -21.39 14.99
C TYR A 28 -6.22 -21.36 13.48
N SER A 29 -6.81 -22.42 12.91
CA SER A 29 -7.15 -22.47 11.48
C SER A 29 -8.15 -21.37 11.07
N GLN A 30 -9.20 -21.15 11.87
CA GLN A 30 -10.14 -20.07 11.59
C GLN A 30 -9.48 -18.69 11.72
N LYS A 31 -8.67 -18.47 12.76
CA LYS A 31 -7.95 -17.20 12.95
C LYS A 31 -6.98 -16.92 11.80
N SER A 32 -6.23 -17.92 11.35
CA SER A 32 -5.26 -17.77 10.26
C SER A 32 -5.97 -17.49 8.93
N ILE A 33 -7.09 -18.14 8.67
CA ILE A 33 -7.91 -17.86 7.48
C ILE A 33 -8.49 -16.44 7.55
N ASP A 34 -9.03 -16.03 8.71
CA ASP A 34 -9.66 -14.71 8.88
C ASP A 34 -8.67 -13.56 8.65
N ILE A 35 -7.46 -13.63 9.20
CA ILE A 35 -6.46 -12.57 9.02
C ILE A 35 -6.05 -12.41 7.55
N VAL A 36 -5.81 -13.53 6.85
CA VAL A 36 -5.43 -13.52 5.43
C VAL A 36 -6.60 -13.07 4.56
N ASP A 37 -7.83 -13.52 4.84
CA ASP A 37 -9.02 -13.11 4.08
C ASP A 37 -9.34 -11.61 4.30
N LYS A 38 -9.14 -11.10 5.52
CA LYS A 38 -9.24 -9.66 5.82
C LYS A 38 -8.20 -8.85 5.04
N PHE A 39 -6.94 -9.29 5.04
CA PHE A 39 -5.90 -8.65 4.24
C PHE A 39 -6.27 -8.66 2.75
N ARG A 40 -6.68 -9.82 2.21
CA ARG A 40 -7.09 -9.98 0.81
C ARG A 40 -8.20 -9.02 0.43
N ARG A 41 -9.21 -8.84 1.30
CA ARG A 41 -10.31 -7.88 1.07
C ARG A 41 -9.79 -6.44 1.01
N MET A 42 -8.99 -6.03 1.99
CA MET A 42 -8.41 -4.67 2.02
C MET A 42 -7.53 -4.41 0.79
N TYR A 43 -6.70 -5.38 0.42
CA TYR A 43 -5.81 -5.29 -0.73
C TYR A 43 -6.58 -5.20 -2.06
N LYS A 44 -7.67 -5.96 -2.20
CA LYS A 44 -8.57 -5.88 -3.36
C LYS A 44 -9.21 -4.49 -3.47
N ILE A 45 -9.70 -3.93 -2.37
CA ILE A 45 -10.30 -2.59 -2.33
C ILE A 45 -9.27 -1.54 -2.73
N ASN A 46 -8.07 -1.57 -2.14
CA ASN A 46 -7.00 -0.62 -2.45
C ASN A 46 -6.64 -0.63 -3.95
N ARG A 47 -6.45 -1.81 -4.54
CA ARG A 47 -6.19 -1.92 -5.98
C ARG A 47 -7.31 -1.34 -6.84
N VAL A 48 -8.56 -1.66 -6.53
CA VAL A 48 -9.72 -1.15 -7.29
C VAL A 48 -9.81 0.38 -7.15
N ALA A 49 -9.54 0.92 -5.97
CA ALA A 49 -9.50 2.36 -5.74
C ALA A 49 -8.41 3.05 -6.56
N ILE A 50 -7.18 2.50 -6.60
CA ILE A 50 -6.08 3.02 -7.44
C ILE A 50 -6.49 3.05 -8.91
N LEU A 51 -7.07 1.96 -9.41
CA LEU A 51 -7.49 1.88 -10.81
C LEU A 51 -8.63 2.87 -11.11
N ALA A 52 -9.65 2.95 -10.26
CA ALA A 52 -10.74 3.91 -10.42
C ALA A 52 -10.22 5.35 -10.40
N PHE A 53 -9.31 5.67 -9.48
CA PHE A 53 -8.70 6.99 -9.38
C PHE A 53 -7.90 7.36 -10.63
N ALA A 54 -7.21 6.40 -11.26
CA ALA A 54 -6.55 6.61 -12.54
C ALA A 54 -7.54 7.13 -13.61
N PHE A 55 -8.68 6.44 -13.77
CA PHE A 55 -9.68 6.83 -14.77
C PHE A 55 -10.45 8.11 -14.42
N ILE A 56 -10.44 8.54 -13.16
CA ILE A 56 -11.03 9.82 -12.73
C ILE A 56 -10.06 10.98 -12.95
N ILE A 57 -8.78 10.82 -12.57
CA ILE A 57 -7.82 11.93 -12.60
C ILE A 57 -7.50 12.37 -14.02
N LEU A 58 -7.51 11.43 -14.98
CA LEU A 58 -7.23 11.74 -16.37
C LEU A 58 -8.23 12.77 -16.96
N PRO A 59 -9.55 12.50 -17.06
CA PRO A 59 -10.50 13.47 -17.60
C PRO A 59 -10.56 14.76 -16.77
N LEU A 60 -10.46 14.65 -15.44
CA LEU A 60 -10.46 15.82 -14.56
C LEU A 60 -9.29 16.76 -14.87
N SER A 61 -8.11 16.21 -15.18
CA SER A 61 -6.94 17.01 -15.52
C SER A 61 -7.12 17.87 -16.78
N PHE A 62 -7.92 17.41 -17.75
CA PHE A 62 -8.27 18.21 -18.93
C PHE A 62 -9.23 19.34 -18.56
N LEU A 63 -10.21 19.08 -17.68
CA LEU A 63 -11.14 20.09 -17.20
C LEU A 63 -10.42 21.23 -16.44
N VAL A 64 -9.42 20.88 -15.63
CA VAL A 64 -8.62 21.86 -14.88
C VAL A 64 -7.39 22.37 -15.65
N LYS A 65 -7.28 22.09 -16.96
CA LYS A 65 -6.24 22.61 -17.85
C LYS A 65 -4.79 22.22 -17.47
N ILE A 66 -4.58 21.06 -16.83
CA ILE A 66 -3.25 20.47 -16.53
C ILE A 66 -3.10 19.02 -17.05
N PRO A 67 -3.38 18.76 -18.33
CA PRO A 67 -3.42 17.42 -18.91
C PRO A 67 -2.10 16.64 -18.79
N TYR A 68 -0.93 17.29 -18.87
CA TYR A 68 0.36 16.59 -18.76
C TYR A 68 0.54 15.90 -17.40
N MET A 69 0.07 16.53 -16.31
CA MET A 69 0.03 15.88 -14.99
C MET A 69 -0.91 14.67 -15.00
N GLY A 70 -2.13 14.84 -15.53
CA GLY A 70 -3.12 13.77 -15.56
C GLY A 70 -2.66 12.56 -16.37
N ILE A 71 -2.01 12.78 -17.51
CA ILE A 71 -1.44 11.72 -18.35
C ILE A 71 -0.35 10.96 -17.57
N GLY A 72 0.61 11.67 -16.96
CA GLY A 72 1.67 11.02 -16.18
C GLY A 72 1.10 10.24 -14.99
N MET A 73 0.16 10.81 -14.25
CA MET A 73 -0.49 10.14 -13.12
C MET A 73 -1.33 8.94 -13.57
N PHE A 74 -2.00 9.03 -14.71
CA PHE A 74 -2.74 7.91 -15.29
C PHE A 74 -1.81 6.73 -15.62
N VAL A 75 -0.68 6.99 -16.26
CA VAL A 75 0.34 5.96 -16.55
C VAL A 75 0.85 5.34 -15.25
N LEU A 76 1.22 6.17 -14.27
CA LEU A 76 1.69 5.70 -12.96
C LEU A 76 0.68 4.78 -12.28
N PHE A 77 -0.57 5.22 -12.14
CA PHE A 77 -1.59 4.45 -11.43
C PHE A 77 -1.95 3.15 -12.15
N ASN A 78 -1.90 3.09 -13.48
CA ASN A 78 -2.06 1.85 -14.22
C ASN A 78 -0.91 0.87 -13.96
N ILE A 79 0.34 1.35 -13.91
CA ILE A 79 1.50 0.52 -13.54
C ILE A 79 1.33 -0.02 -12.12
N LEU A 80 0.95 0.82 -11.16
CA LEU A 80 0.69 0.41 -9.78
C LEU A 80 -0.43 -0.63 -9.69
N ALA A 81 -1.54 -0.41 -10.39
CA ALA A 81 -2.65 -1.36 -10.44
C ALA A 81 -2.23 -2.71 -11.03
N ALA A 82 -1.37 -2.72 -12.05
CA ALA A 82 -0.84 -3.95 -12.65
C ALA A 82 0.06 -4.73 -11.68
N ILE A 83 0.97 -4.04 -10.98
CA ILE A 83 1.82 -4.66 -9.94
C ILE A 83 0.95 -5.20 -8.80
N ALA A 84 0.00 -4.40 -8.31
CA ALA A 84 -0.93 -4.83 -7.27
C ALA A 84 -1.79 -6.02 -7.72
N GLN A 85 -2.18 -6.08 -8.99
CA GLN A 85 -2.89 -7.23 -9.56
C GLN A 85 -2.04 -8.51 -9.52
N LYS A 86 -0.75 -8.44 -9.85
CA LYS A 86 0.18 -9.60 -9.75
C LYS A 86 0.20 -10.15 -8.32
N PHE A 87 0.41 -9.29 -7.33
CA PHE A 87 0.44 -9.67 -5.92
C PHE A 87 -0.89 -10.26 -5.44
N SER A 88 -2.02 -9.65 -5.82
CA SER A 88 -3.33 -10.18 -5.45
C SER A 88 -3.60 -11.55 -6.06
N ARG A 89 -3.14 -11.82 -7.29
CA ARG A 89 -3.26 -13.15 -7.91
C ARG A 89 -2.42 -14.17 -7.14
N SER A 90 -1.20 -13.81 -6.73
CA SER A 90 -0.35 -14.67 -5.91
C SER A 90 -0.99 -14.95 -4.53
N LEU A 91 -1.55 -13.93 -3.87
CA LEU A 91 -2.26 -14.07 -2.59
C LEU A 91 -3.47 -15.00 -2.67
N ASN A 92 -4.14 -15.06 -3.81
CA ASN A 92 -5.30 -15.93 -4.03
C ASN A 92 -4.90 -17.40 -4.26
N LYS A 93 -3.61 -17.69 -4.51
CA LYS A 93 -3.09 -19.04 -4.72
C LYS A 93 -2.60 -19.70 -3.42
N LEU A 94 -2.57 -18.98 -2.30
CA LEU A 94 -2.18 -19.56 -1.02
C LEU A 94 -3.13 -20.70 -0.65
N ASP A 95 -2.55 -21.85 -0.32
CA ASP A 95 -3.30 -23.09 -0.08
C ASP A 95 -3.90 -23.09 1.33
N LYS A 96 -5.24 -23.04 1.40
CA LYS A 96 -5.97 -23.07 2.67
C LYS A 96 -6.05 -24.47 3.29
N THR A 97 -5.61 -25.50 2.58
CA THR A 97 -5.64 -26.90 3.05
C THR A 97 -4.41 -27.29 3.85
N GLU A 98 -3.36 -26.45 3.84
CA GLU A 98 -2.20 -26.61 4.70
C GLU A 98 -2.53 -26.43 6.18
N SER A 99 -1.62 -26.88 7.04
CA SER A 99 -1.69 -26.55 8.47
C SER A 99 -1.72 -25.03 8.68
N SER A 100 -2.38 -24.57 9.75
CA SER A 100 -2.49 -23.14 10.05
C SER A 100 -1.13 -22.43 10.14
N TYR A 101 -0.11 -23.16 10.60
CA TYR A 101 1.26 -22.64 10.71
C TYR A 101 1.87 -22.39 9.32
N GLN A 102 1.88 -23.42 8.48
CA GLN A 102 2.42 -23.33 7.11
C GLN A 102 1.67 -22.29 6.27
N TYR A 103 0.35 -22.18 6.46
CA TYR A 103 -0.45 -21.15 5.79
C TYR A 103 -0.03 -19.73 6.19
N LEU A 104 0.23 -19.48 7.48
CA LEU A 104 0.70 -18.17 7.96
C LEU A 104 2.13 -17.86 7.51
N ILE A 105 3.03 -18.85 7.50
CA ILE A 105 4.40 -18.69 6.97
C ILE A 105 4.36 -18.34 5.47
N SER A 106 3.53 -19.05 4.70
CA SER A 106 3.33 -18.74 3.27
C SER A 106 2.79 -17.33 3.06
N PHE A 107 1.87 -16.88 3.93
CA PHE A 107 1.36 -15.51 3.90
C PHE A 107 2.42 -14.46 4.30
N ASP A 108 3.21 -14.71 5.35
CA ASP A 108 4.30 -13.84 5.77
C ASP A 108 5.38 -13.67 4.69
N ASN A 109 5.78 -14.78 4.05
CA ASN A 109 6.70 -14.73 2.92
C ASN A 109 6.13 -13.89 1.76
N TRP A 110 4.83 -14.03 1.47
CA TRP A 110 4.15 -13.21 0.48
C TRP A 110 4.14 -11.71 0.88
N VAL A 111 3.89 -11.39 2.16
CA VAL A 111 3.94 -10.03 2.68
C VAL A 111 5.35 -9.44 2.50
N LYS A 112 6.39 -10.17 2.89
CA LYS A 112 7.79 -9.74 2.76
C LYS A 112 8.18 -9.44 1.32
N GLU A 113 7.75 -10.27 0.36
CA GLU A 113 7.97 -10.01 -1.07
C GLU A 113 7.24 -8.74 -1.54
N MET A 114 5.98 -8.56 -1.12
CA MET A 114 5.16 -7.39 -1.44
C MET A 114 5.77 -6.10 -0.87
N VAL A 115 6.17 -6.10 0.40
CA VAL A 115 6.85 -4.98 1.05
C VAL A 115 8.15 -4.65 0.33
N SER A 116 9.03 -5.63 0.12
CA SER A 116 10.32 -5.43 -0.56
C SER A 116 10.16 -4.84 -1.97
N THR A 117 9.16 -5.32 -2.72
CA THR A 117 8.86 -4.80 -4.05
C THR A 117 8.33 -3.37 -3.98
N ASN A 118 7.43 -3.07 -3.03
CA ASN A 118 6.90 -1.72 -2.85
C ASN A 118 8.00 -0.74 -2.40
N THR A 119 8.88 -1.12 -1.47
CA THR A 119 10.03 -0.30 -1.04
C THR A 119 10.92 0.10 -2.21
N LYS A 120 11.23 -0.86 -3.10
CA LYS A 120 12.03 -0.59 -4.30
C LYS A 120 11.28 0.34 -5.27
N LEU A 121 10.01 0.07 -5.50
CA LEU A 121 9.15 0.87 -6.37
C LEU A 121 9.01 2.32 -5.87
N SER A 122 8.86 2.50 -4.56
CA SER A 122 8.69 3.79 -3.92
C SER A 122 9.89 4.73 -4.14
N ARG A 123 11.11 4.20 -4.23
CA ARG A 123 12.30 5.00 -4.59
C ARG A 123 12.21 5.63 -5.98
N PHE A 124 11.40 5.08 -6.88
CA PHE A 124 11.14 5.66 -8.21
C PHE A 124 9.82 6.43 -8.25
N LEU A 125 8.81 5.95 -7.51
CA LEU A 125 7.47 6.51 -7.51
C LEU A 125 7.43 7.97 -7.05
N TYR A 126 8.02 8.31 -5.91
CA TYR A 126 7.92 9.69 -5.41
C TYR A 126 8.65 10.70 -6.30
N PRO A 127 9.87 10.42 -6.80
CA PRO A 127 10.48 11.25 -7.84
C PRO A 127 9.59 11.41 -9.09
N TYR A 128 8.99 10.32 -9.56
CA TYR A 128 8.10 10.34 -10.73
C TYR A 128 6.87 11.21 -10.50
N VAL A 129 6.23 11.09 -9.33
CA VAL A 129 5.09 11.93 -8.94
C VAL A 129 5.49 13.40 -8.93
N PHE A 130 6.64 13.73 -8.34
CA PHE A 130 7.15 15.10 -8.34
C PHE A 130 7.36 15.64 -9.75
N ILE A 131 8.05 14.90 -10.61
CA ILE A 131 8.28 15.28 -12.03
C ILE A 131 6.96 15.47 -12.77
N THR A 132 5.98 14.60 -12.53
CA THR A 132 4.67 14.68 -13.18
C THR A 132 3.89 15.91 -12.72
N MET A 133 3.93 16.22 -11.42
CA MET A 133 3.28 17.41 -10.87
C MET A 133 3.94 18.71 -11.36
N THR A 134 5.27 18.78 -11.34
CA THR A 134 6.00 19.95 -11.85
C THR A 134 5.84 20.08 -13.36
N GLY A 135 5.84 18.98 -14.10
CA GLY A 135 5.55 18.95 -15.54
C GLY A 135 4.15 19.47 -15.86
N GLY A 136 3.14 19.14 -15.05
CA GLY A 136 1.80 19.71 -15.17
C GLY A 136 1.77 21.24 -15.10
N PHE A 137 2.48 21.80 -14.13
CA PHE A 137 2.62 23.25 -13.98
C PHE A 137 3.41 23.87 -15.14
N TRP A 138 4.51 23.23 -15.53
CA TRP A 138 5.45 23.80 -16.50
C TRP A 138 4.98 23.72 -17.95
N PHE A 139 4.26 22.66 -18.31
CA PHE A 139 3.71 22.49 -19.66
C PHE A 139 2.23 22.92 -19.77
N GLY A 140 1.51 23.01 -18.64
CA GLY A 140 0.18 23.59 -18.58
C GLY A 140 -0.85 22.86 -19.46
N SER A 141 -1.64 23.65 -20.19
CA SER A 141 -2.69 23.13 -21.08
C SER A 141 -2.18 22.82 -22.49
N ILE A 142 -2.79 21.84 -23.16
CA ILE A 142 -2.45 21.53 -24.56
C ILE A 142 -2.97 22.65 -25.45
N GLY A 143 -2.06 23.41 -26.07
CA GLY A 143 -2.40 24.48 -27.02
C GLY A 143 -3.06 25.71 -26.37
N GLY A 144 -2.93 25.89 -25.06
CA GLY A 144 -3.47 27.04 -24.33
C GLY A 144 -2.43 27.69 -23.42
N ASP A 145 -2.89 28.38 -22.38
CA ASP A 145 -2.01 29.06 -21.44
C ASP A 145 -1.12 28.06 -20.68
N ILE A 146 0.15 28.46 -20.53
CA ILE A 146 1.20 27.68 -19.89
C ILE A 146 1.65 28.45 -18.64
N PRO A 147 1.26 28.03 -17.42
CA PRO A 147 1.62 28.73 -16.19
C PRO A 147 3.14 28.91 -16.01
N GLY A 148 3.93 27.93 -16.47
CA GLY A 148 5.39 28.00 -16.51
C GLY A 148 5.93 29.22 -17.27
N ASN A 149 5.30 29.62 -18.38
CA ASN A 149 5.73 30.78 -19.15
C ASN A 149 5.46 32.09 -18.40
N THR A 150 4.28 32.23 -17.79
CA THR A 150 3.95 33.40 -16.98
C THR A 150 4.91 33.55 -15.80
N PHE A 151 5.21 32.43 -15.13
CA PHE A 151 6.18 32.41 -14.05
C PHE A 151 7.59 32.76 -14.54
N LEU A 152 8.02 32.19 -15.67
CA LEU A 152 9.34 32.44 -16.26
C LEU A 152 9.52 33.92 -16.62
N ASN A 153 8.52 34.54 -17.23
CA ASN A 153 8.57 35.96 -17.60
C ASN A 153 8.74 36.83 -16.35
N HIS A 154 7.95 36.58 -15.30
CA HIS A 154 8.07 37.32 -14.04
C HIS A 154 9.42 37.06 -13.35
N PHE A 155 9.95 35.85 -13.45
CA PHE A 155 11.25 35.48 -12.91
C PHE A 155 12.40 36.24 -13.62
N ILE A 156 12.38 36.30 -14.95
CA ILE A 156 13.40 37.00 -15.74
C ILE A 156 13.31 38.51 -15.54
N GLU A 157 12.10 39.08 -15.43
CA GLU A 157 11.91 40.50 -15.09
C GLU A 157 12.57 40.86 -13.75
N ARG A 158 12.51 39.97 -12.77
CA ARG A 158 13.10 40.19 -11.44
C ARG A 158 14.59 39.83 -11.37
N PHE A 159 15.03 38.87 -12.16
CA PHE A 159 16.39 38.33 -12.19
C PHE A 159 16.91 38.26 -13.64
N PRO A 160 17.20 39.41 -14.27
CA PRO A 160 17.55 39.48 -15.69
C PRO A 160 18.87 38.76 -16.03
N ASP A 161 19.81 38.72 -15.09
CA ASP A 161 21.12 38.04 -15.25
C ASP A 161 21.06 36.53 -14.96
N SER A 162 19.86 35.97 -14.79
CA SER A 162 19.69 34.54 -14.50
C SER A 162 20.07 33.67 -15.70
N TYR A 163 20.84 32.62 -15.44
CA TYR A 163 21.25 31.68 -16.49
C TYR A 163 20.11 30.71 -16.82
N LEU A 164 19.71 30.67 -18.09
CA LEU A 164 18.67 29.77 -18.59
C LEU A 164 19.32 28.57 -19.30
N VAL A 165 18.86 27.36 -18.98
CA VAL A 165 19.22 26.11 -19.66
C VAL A 165 17.95 25.51 -20.25
N LEU A 166 17.89 25.34 -21.56
CA LEU A 166 16.70 24.82 -22.27
C LEU A 166 15.40 25.60 -21.97
N GLY A 167 15.51 26.91 -21.67
CA GLY A 167 14.36 27.75 -21.30
C GLY A 167 13.97 27.68 -19.81
N PHE A 168 14.72 26.97 -18.98
CA PHE A 168 14.50 26.88 -17.53
C PHE A 168 15.60 27.63 -16.77
N PRO A 169 15.27 28.38 -15.71
CA PRO A 169 16.27 28.95 -14.82
C PRO A 169 17.13 27.86 -14.16
N LEU A 170 18.45 27.98 -14.28
CA LEU A 170 19.41 27.00 -13.76
C LEU A 170 19.18 26.71 -12.28
N ILE A 171 18.90 27.74 -11.49
CA ILE A 171 18.63 27.59 -10.05
C ILE A 171 17.43 26.67 -9.77
N LEU A 172 16.37 26.73 -10.58
CA LEU A 172 15.20 25.87 -10.42
C LEU A 172 15.50 24.43 -10.82
N LEU A 173 16.32 24.23 -11.84
CA LEU A 173 16.80 22.89 -12.21
C LEU A 173 17.61 22.28 -11.06
N VAL A 174 18.55 23.03 -10.47
CA VAL A 174 19.34 22.58 -9.32
C VAL A 174 18.44 22.20 -8.13
N VAL A 175 17.45 23.04 -7.81
CA VAL A 175 16.48 22.74 -6.75
C VAL A 175 15.65 21.49 -7.08
N ALA A 176 15.15 21.37 -8.31
CA ALA A 176 14.36 20.21 -8.75
C ALA A 176 15.19 18.91 -8.67
N PHE A 177 16.43 18.91 -9.15
CA PHE A 177 17.32 17.76 -9.04
C PHE A 177 17.65 17.39 -7.59
N THR A 178 17.79 18.40 -6.72
CA THR A 178 17.99 18.19 -5.29
C THR A 178 16.77 17.49 -4.68
N ILE A 179 15.56 17.97 -4.96
CA ILE A 179 14.31 17.36 -4.47
C ILE A 179 14.14 15.94 -5.01
N ILE A 180 14.35 15.72 -6.30
CA ILE A 180 14.28 14.40 -6.95
C ILE A 180 15.25 13.43 -6.27
N SER A 181 16.49 13.87 -6.00
CA SER A 181 17.50 13.05 -5.34
C SER A 181 17.12 12.69 -3.91
N LEU A 182 16.58 13.65 -3.15
CA LEU A 182 16.09 13.41 -1.80
C LEU A 182 14.90 12.44 -1.80
N LEU A 183 13.93 12.63 -2.69
CA LEU A 183 12.78 11.73 -2.84
C LEU A 183 13.20 10.32 -3.27
N ALA A 184 14.21 10.18 -4.12
CA ALA A 184 14.72 8.89 -4.52
C ALA A 184 15.43 8.17 -3.36
N TYR A 185 16.21 8.92 -2.57
CA TYR A 185 16.92 8.40 -1.41
C TYR A 185 15.96 7.97 -0.29
N PHE A 186 15.04 8.85 0.11
CA PHE A 186 14.09 8.59 1.19
C PHE A 186 12.86 7.80 0.76
N GLY A 187 12.60 7.66 -0.54
CA GLY A 187 11.36 7.08 -1.07
C GLY A 187 11.06 5.68 -0.53
N GLY A 188 12.07 4.84 -0.29
CA GLY A 188 11.87 3.54 0.32
C GLY A 188 11.30 3.60 1.74
N GLN A 189 11.76 4.57 2.56
CA GLN A 189 11.25 4.77 3.91
C GLN A 189 9.81 5.29 3.90
N ILE A 190 9.51 6.24 2.99
CA ILE A 190 8.15 6.77 2.82
C ILE A 190 7.20 5.65 2.36
N GLY A 191 7.64 4.80 1.44
CA GLY A 191 6.84 3.66 0.98
C GLY A 191 6.50 2.65 2.09
N ASN A 192 7.45 2.40 3.00
CA ASN A 192 7.20 1.55 4.17
C ASN A 192 6.25 2.21 5.16
N PHE A 193 6.37 3.53 5.36
CA PHE A 193 5.44 4.29 6.18
C PHE A 193 4.01 4.21 5.63
N ASP A 194 3.82 4.39 4.33
CA ASP A 194 2.51 4.28 3.67
C ASP A 194 1.90 2.89 3.81
N LEU A 195 2.70 1.82 3.65
CA LEU A 195 2.24 0.46 3.88
C LEU A 195 1.83 0.21 5.32
N ASN A 196 2.60 0.71 6.29
CA ASN A 196 2.29 0.56 7.70
C ASN A 196 1.02 1.33 8.09
N LEU A 197 0.77 2.48 7.45
CA LEU A 197 -0.47 3.23 7.65
C LEU A 197 -1.70 2.42 7.24
N VAL A 198 -1.63 1.73 6.09
CA VAL A 198 -2.77 0.97 5.55
C VAL A 198 -2.91 -0.42 6.17
N TYR A 199 -1.79 -1.13 6.34
CA TYR A 199 -1.78 -2.56 6.68
C TYR A 199 -1.15 -2.89 8.03
N GLY A 200 -0.51 -1.94 8.71
CA GLY A 200 0.32 -2.20 9.89
C GLY A 200 -0.39 -2.94 11.02
N ARG A 201 -1.69 -2.70 11.24
CA ARG A 201 -2.48 -3.44 12.23
C ARG A 201 -2.59 -4.94 11.91
N ILE A 202 -2.73 -5.30 10.64
CA ILE A 202 -2.81 -6.70 10.20
C ILE A 202 -1.43 -7.34 10.26
N LEU A 203 -0.39 -6.62 9.82
CA LEU A 203 0.99 -7.12 9.86
C LEU A 203 1.42 -7.42 11.30
N LYS A 204 1.15 -6.50 12.24
CA LYS A 204 1.43 -6.75 13.65
C LYS A 204 0.71 -7.99 14.18
N LYS A 205 -0.56 -8.18 13.81
CA LYS A 205 -1.33 -9.35 14.24
C LYS A 205 -0.79 -10.64 13.62
N LEU A 206 -0.23 -10.59 12.41
CA LEU A 206 0.46 -11.72 11.79
C LEU A 206 1.70 -12.10 12.60
N ASP A 207 2.52 -11.11 12.97
CA ASP A 207 3.72 -11.33 13.77
C ASP A 207 3.39 -11.95 15.14
N GLU A 208 2.36 -11.42 15.82
CA GLU A 208 1.85 -11.97 17.10
C GLU A 208 1.39 -13.43 16.93
N MET A 209 0.65 -13.75 15.86
CA MET A 209 0.17 -15.11 15.63
C MET A 209 1.29 -16.10 15.29
N LEU A 210 2.34 -15.66 14.59
CA LEU A 210 3.50 -16.51 14.31
C LEU A 210 4.29 -16.80 15.59
N ALA A 211 4.52 -15.77 16.42
CA ALA A 211 5.21 -15.93 17.69
C ALA A 211 4.47 -16.90 18.63
N ASP A 212 3.14 -16.77 18.76
CA ASP A 212 2.31 -17.69 19.55
C ASP A 212 2.45 -19.15 19.07
N MET A 213 2.59 -19.36 17.75
CA MET A 213 2.70 -20.72 17.19
C MET A 213 4.11 -21.30 17.32
N ASP A 214 5.14 -20.47 17.23
CA ASP A 214 6.52 -20.88 17.48
C ASP A 214 6.69 -21.31 18.96
N GLU A 215 6.08 -20.60 19.92
CA GLU A 215 6.08 -21.00 21.33
C GLU A 215 5.36 -22.33 21.59
N LEU A 216 4.30 -22.63 20.83
CA LEU A 216 3.54 -23.89 20.97
C LEU A 216 4.21 -25.10 20.31
N THR A 217 5.21 -24.86 19.45
CA THR A 217 5.93 -25.91 18.72
C THR A 217 7.34 -26.17 19.26
N ALA A 218 7.83 -25.29 20.14
CA ALA A 218 9.08 -25.43 20.91
C ALA A 218 8.90 -26.36 22.13
#